data_AF-A0A7L4AJI6-F1
#
_entry.id   AF-A0A7L4AJI6-F1
#
_cell.length_a   1.000
_cell.length_b   1.000
_cell.length_c   1.000
_cell.angle_alpha   90.00
_cell.angle_beta   90.00
_cell.angle_gamma   90.00
#
_symmetry.space_group_name_H-M   'P 1'
#
loop_
_entity.id
_entity.type
_entity.pdbx_description
1 polymer ?
#
loop_
_entity_poly.entity_id
_entity_poly.type
_entity_poly.pdbx_seq_one_letter_code
_entity_poly.pdbx_strand_id
1 'polypeptide(L)'
;LLAVAGSSDVVCDLLGVKGKDILYMGDHIFGDILKSKKRQGWRTFLVVPELARELQVWTEASCRSGRRRALFEELRSLDLFLAELYQHLDSGSSERPDISSIKRRIQKVTHEMDMCYGKMGSLFRCGSRQTLFANQLMRYADLYAASFINFLYYPFSYLFRAPPVLMAHESTVEHGRLDAGEAGTALAPWLAQHGHPGQQVGGRGPRSRRAEESQHQQPDASGVLCPLSPPPPSQVAGVRRDSSGEEEDAPPA
;
A
#
# COMPACT_ATOMS: atom_id res chain seq x y z
N LEU A 1 19.44 -27.47 -10.02
CA LEU A 1 18.63 -28.67 -9.78
C LEU A 1 17.43 -28.63 -10.71
N LEU A 2 17.30 -29.59 -11.62
CA LEU A 2 16.05 -29.82 -12.36
C LEU A 2 15.31 -30.94 -11.60
N ALA A 3 14.22 -30.58 -10.92
CA ALA A 3 13.32 -31.53 -10.29
C ALA A 3 12.07 -31.70 -11.17
N VAL A 4 11.58 -32.94 -11.30
CA VAL A 4 10.28 -33.24 -11.92
C VAL A 4 9.19 -33.08 -10.86
N ALA A 5 7.99 -32.65 -11.27
CA ALA A 5 6.87 -32.25 -10.41
C ALA A 5 6.71 -33.09 -9.13
N GLY A 6 6.73 -32.41 -7.98
CA GLY A 6 6.46 -32.95 -6.64
C GLY A 6 5.48 -32.06 -5.86
N SER A 7 5.22 -32.38 -4.58
CA SER A 7 4.41 -31.52 -3.69
C SER A 7 5.24 -30.36 -3.13
N SER A 8 4.56 -29.28 -2.72
CA SER A 8 5.17 -28.20 -1.93
C SER A 8 5.80 -28.72 -0.63
N ASP A 9 5.26 -29.80 -0.05
CA ASP A 9 5.78 -30.41 1.17
C ASP A 9 7.19 -30.97 0.95
N VAL A 10 7.45 -31.56 -0.21
CA VAL A 10 8.76 -32.10 -0.59
C VAL A 10 9.81 -30.98 -0.63
N VAL A 11 9.41 -29.77 -1.03
CA VAL A 11 10.31 -28.60 -1.05
C VAL A 11 10.67 -28.17 0.36
N CYS A 12 9.69 -28.13 1.28
CA CYS A 12 9.91 -27.81 2.68
C CYS A 12 10.83 -28.86 3.35
N ASP A 13 10.57 -30.15 3.11
CA ASP A 13 11.34 -31.26 3.69
C ASP A 13 12.78 -31.28 3.18
N LEU A 14 12.98 -31.07 1.87
CA LEU A 14 14.31 -31.09 1.26
C LEU A 14 15.17 -29.91 1.69
N LEU A 15 14.56 -28.74 1.91
CA LEU A 15 15.25 -27.52 2.33
C LEU A 15 15.32 -27.38 3.86
N GLY A 16 14.55 -28.15 4.62
CA GLY A 16 14.48 -28.08 6.08
C GLY A 16 13.92 -26.74 6.60
N VAL A 17 13.05 -26.08 5.82
CA VAL A 17 12.49 -24.75 6.15
C VAL A 17 10.98 -24.81 6.36
N LYS A 18 10.45 -23.88 7.15
CA LYS A 18 8.99 -23.76 7.36
C LYS A 18 8.41 -22.84 6.29
N GLY A 19 7.09 -22.94 6.09
CA GLY A 19 6.41 -22.14 5.06
C GLY A 19 6.65 -20.63 5.15
N LYS A 20 6.69 -20.06 6.37
CA LYS A 20 6.93 -18.62 6.58
C LYS A 20 8.34 -18.16 6.18
N ASP A 21 9.29 -19.07 6.05
CA ASP A 21 10.68 -18.80 5.65
C ASP A 21 10.85 -18.81 4.13
N ILE A 22 9.82 -19.26 3.39
CA ILE A 22 9.81 -19.32 1.94
C ILE A 22 9.05 -18.11 1.38
N LEU A 23 9.71 -17.34 0.52
CA LEU A 23 9.08 -16.34 -0.33
C LEU A 23 8.87 -16.91 -1.73
N TYR A 24 7.61 -17.19 -2.08
CA TYR A 24 7.23 -17.69 -3.39
C TYR A 24 6.84 -16.53 -4.32
N MET A 25 7.45 -16.48 -5.49
CA MET A 25 7.22 -15.46 -6.50
C MET A 25 6.53 -16.08 -7.71
N GLY A 26 5.45 -15.46 -8.17
CA GLY A 26 4.70 -15.92 -9.34
C GLY A 26 3.80 -14.83 -9.90
N ASP A 27 3.18 -15.09 -11.04
CA ASP A 27 2.28 -14.18 -11.74
C ASP A 27 0.83 -14.69 -11.73
N HIS A 28 0.60 -15.97 -11.41
CA HIS A 28 -0.73 -16.53 -11.39
C HIS A 28 -1.37 -16.42 -10.00
N ILE A 29 -2.25 -15.42 -9.82
CA ILE A 29 -2.89 -15.12 -8.54
C ILE A 29 -3.58 -16.32 -7.85
N PHE A 30 -4.17 -17.25 -8.63
CA PHE A 30 -4.83 -18.42 -8.07
C PHE A 30 -3.87 -19.60 -7.85
N GLY A 31 -3.05 -19.91 -8.84
CA GLY A 31 -2.14 -21.06 -8.79
C GLY A 31 -1.00 -20.84 -7.81
N ASP A 32 -0.40 -19.66 -7.87
CA ASP A 32 0.88 -19.38 -7.22
C ASP A 32 0.67 -18.74 -5.86
N ILE A 33 -0.23 -17.78 -5.77
CA ILE A 33 -0.41 -16.98 -4.56
C ILE A 33 -1.46 -17.62 -3.65
N LEU A 34 -2.68 -17.82 -4.15
CA LEU A 34 -3.80 -18.29 -3.33
C LEU A 34 -3.55 -19.68 -2.75
N LYS A 35 -3.07 -20.64 -3.57
CA LYS A 35 -2.81 -22.00 -3.09
C LYS A 35 -1.64 -22.06 -2.12
N SER A 36 -0.53 -21.38 -2.43
CA SER A 36 0.66 -21.39 -1.56
C SER A 36 0.40 -20.72 -0.22
N LYS A 37 -0.33 -19.59 -0.20
CA LYS A 37 -0.69 -18.91 1.05
C LYS A 37 -1.66 -19.73 1.89
N LYS A 38 -2.73 -20.29 1.29
CA LYS A 38 -3.77 -21.01 2.04
C LYS A 38 -3.37 -22.40 2.50
N ARG A 39 -2.63 -23.16 1.68
CA ARG A 39 -2.28 -24.56 2.00
C ARG A 39 -1.03 -24.67 2.84
N GLN A 40 -0.05 -23.80 2.59
CA GLN A 40 1.31 -23.96 3.11
C GLN A 40 1.78 -22.79 3.98
N GLY A 41 1.01 -21.70 4.04
CA GLY A 41 1.37 -20.50 4.81
C GLY A 41 2.63 -19.80 4.28
N TRP A 42 2.94 -19.98 2.99
CA TRP A 42 4.12 -19.37 2.36
C TRP A 42 3.99 -17.85 2.28
N ARG A 43 5.12 -17.14 2.35
CA ARG A 43 5.15 -15.72 1.99
C ARG A 43 5.05 -15.59 0.49
N THR A 44 4.29 -14.60 0.01
CA THR A 44 3.95 -14.52 -1.42
C THR A 44 4.31 -13.17 -2.03
N PHE A 45 4.87 -13.21 -3.23
CA PHE A 45 5.13 -12.05 -4.07
C PHE A 45 4.44 -12.22 -5.42
N LEU A 46 3.49 -11.34 -5.73
CA LEU A 46 2.82 -11.35 -7.03
C LEU A 46 3.51 -10.39 -8.01
N VAL A 47 3.95 -10.92 -9.14
CA VAL A 47 4.37 -10.14 -10.31
C VAL A 47 3.14 -9.77 -11.12
N VAL A 48 2.91 -8.48 -11.34
CA VAL A 48 1.79 -7.95 -12.16
C VAL A 48 2.36 -7.04 -13.25
N PRO A 49 2.73 -7.57 -14.43
CA PRO A 49 3.37 -6.78 -15.48
C PRO A 49 2.56 -5.54 -15.91
N GLU A 50 1.23 -5.66 -15.92
CA GLU A 50 0.29 -4.59 -16.26
C GLU A 50 0.36 -3.40 -15.29
N LEU A 51 0.88 -3.61 -14.07
CA LEU A 51 1.03 -2.58 -13.06
C LEU A 51 1.92 -1.42 -13.54
N ALA A 52 2.92 -1.67 -14.39
CA ALA A 52 3.76 -0.62 -14.94
C ALA A 52 2.93 0.38 -15.78
N ARG A 53 2.05 -0.14 -16.65
CA ARG A 53 1.15 0.67 -17.47
C ARG A 53 0.08 1.34 -16.61
N GLU A 54 -0.47 0.65 -15.62
CA GLU A 54 -1.44 1.21 -14.67
C GLU A 54 -0.85 2.40 -13.90
N LEU A 55 0.36 2.26 -13.37
CA LEU A 55 1.08 3.34 -12.67
C LEU A 55 1.42 4.49 -13.61
N GLN A 56 1.85 4.19 -14.84
CA GLN A 56 2.11 5.20 -15.85
C GLN A 56 0.85 6.00 -16.15
N VAL A 57 -0.27 5.32 -16.44
CA VAL A 57 -1.56 6.00 -16.65
C VAL A 57 -1.88 6.82 -15.41
N TRP A 58 -1.92 6.21 -14.22
CA TRP A 58 -2.19 6.91 -12.95
C TRP A 58 -1.33 8.18 -12.75
N THR A 59 -0.04 8.12 -13.07
CA THR A 59 0.95 9.19 -12.81
C THR A 59 1.08 10.21 -13.94
N GLU A 60 1.05 9.83 -15.22
CA GLU A 60 1.20 10.75 -16.36
C GLU A 60 0.03 11.73 -16.48
N ALA A 61 -1.14 11.36 -15.95
CA ALA A 61 -2.22 12.33 -15.77
C ALA A 61 -1.84 13.49 -14.83
N SER A 62 -0.82 13.34 -13.98
CA SER A 62 -0.31 14.41 -13.13
C SER A 62 0.54 15.43 -13.91
N CYS A 63 1.16 15.06 -15.03
CA CYS A 63 2.15 15.91 -15.70
C CYS A 63 1.67 16.59 -17.00
N ARG A 64 0.59 16.13 -17.65
CA ARG A 64 0.08 16.76 -18.89
C ARG A 64 -1.30 17.43 -18.80
N SER A 65 -2.11 17.22 -17.75
CA SER A 65 -3.39 17.96 -17.61
C SER A 65 -4.13 17.84 -16.26
N GLY A 66 -3.66 17.11 -15.24
CA GLY A 66 -4.38 16.94 -13.95
C GLY A 66 -5.77 16.26 -14.04
N ARG A 67 -6.21 15.91 -15.26
CA ARG A 67 -7.60 15.56 -15.57
C ARG A 67 -8.07 14.30 -14.88
N ARG A 68 -7.22 13.28 -14.72
CA ARG A 68 -7.64 12.01 -14.09
C ARG A 68 -7.73 12.10 -12.58
N ARG A 69 -6.78 12.78 -11.92
CA ARG A 69 -6.91 13.10 -10.50
C ARG A 69 -8.18 13.93 -10.27
N ALA A 70 -8.47 14.87 -11.17
CA ALA A 70 -9.71 15.61 -11.14
C ALA A 70 -10.95 14.72 -11.34
N LEU A 71 -10.94 13.75 -12.27
CA LEU A 71 -12.05 12.80 -12.45
C LEU A 71 -12.25 11.90 -11.21
N PHE A 72 -11.17 11.44 -10.59
CA PHE A 72 -11.25 10.63 -9.37
C PHE A 72 -11.76 11.45 -8.17
N GLU A 73 -11.26 12.68 -8.02
CA GLU A 73 -11.72 13.61 -6.98
C GLU A 73 -13.17 14.04 -7.22
N GLU A 74 -13.56 14.25 -8.48
CA GLU A 74 -14.94 14.52 -8.88
C GLU A 74 -15.84 13.34 -8.51
N LEU A 75 -15.44 12.12 -8.84
CA LEU A 75 -16.18 10.91 -8.47
C LEU A 75 -16.35 10.81 -6.94
N ARG A 76 -15.28 11.07 -6.18
CA ARG A 76 -15.33 11.12 -4.71
C ARG A 76 -16.27 12.22 -4.21
N SER A 77 -16.24 13.39 -4.82
CA SER A 77 -17.11 14.52 -4.44
C SER A 77 -18.58 14.22 -4.70
N LEU A 78 -18.90 13.52 -5.79
CA LEU A 78 -20.26 13.10 -6.11
C LEU A 78 -20.77 12.03 -5.13
N ASP A 79 -19.90 11.10 -4.73
CA ASP A 79 -20.22 10.09 -3.71
C ASP A 79 -20.46 10.75 -2.33
N LEU A 80 -19.68 11.77 -1.96
CA LEU A 80 -19.88 12.55 -0.73
C LEU A 80 -21.17 13.38 -0.78
N PHE A 81 -21.42 14.08 -1.89
CA PHE A 81 -22.65 14.86 -2.07
C PHE A 81 -23.90 13.97 -2.01
N LEU A 82 -23.81 12.75 -2.56
CA LEU A 82 -24.88 11.76 -2.43
C LEU A 82 -25.09 11.39 -0.95
N ALA A 83 -24.03 11.17 -0.18
CA ALA A 83 -24.13 10.89 1.25
C ALA A 83 -24.77 12.06 2.02
N GLU A 84 -24.39 13.31 1.72
CA GLU A 84 -24.98 14.52 2.32
C GLU A 84 -26.48 14.65 2.04
N LEU A 85 -26.93 14.36 0.82
CA LEU A 85 -28.36 14.37 0.49
C LEU A 85 -29.18 13.36 1.31
N TYR A 86 -28.56 12.24 1.69
CA TYR A 86 -29.20 11.21 2.49
C TYR A 86 -28.99 11.38 4.00
N GLN A 87 -28.14 12.31 4.46
CA GLN A 87 -27.68 12.38 5.85
C GLN A 87 -28.81 12.68 6.86
N HIS A 88 -29.85 13.40 6.44
CA HIS A 88 -30.98 13.81 7.28
C HIS A 88 -32.25 13.02 7.00
N LEU A 89 -32.20 12.05 6.08
CA LEU A 89 -33.32 11.18 5.78
C LEU A 89 -33.29 9.99 6.72
N ASP A 90 -34.23 9.95 7.66
CA ASP A 90 -34.42 8.83 8.57
C ASP A 90 -35.49 7.85 8.06
N SER A 91 -35.70 6.76 8.78
CA SER A 91 -36.72 5.74 8.44
C SER A 91 -38.17 6.28 8.42
N GLY A 92 -38.42 7.47 8.97
CA GLY A 92 -39.73 8.14 8.96
C GLY A 92 -39.91 9.10 7.79
N SER A 93 -38.83 9.45 7.08
CA SER A 93 -38.89 10.37 5.94
C SER A 93 -39.61 9.74 4.74
N SER A 94 -40.60 10.45 4.21
CA SER A 94 -41.27 10.11 2.94
C SER A 94 -40.63 10.82 1.73
N GLU A 95 -39.69 11.73 1.98
CA GLU A 95 -38.96 12.46 0.95
C GLU A 95 -37.98 11.53 0.23
N ARG A 96 -37.96 11.62 -1.10
CA ARG A 96 -37.05 10.88 -1.96
C ARG A 96 -36.33 11.89 -2.86
N PRO A 97 -35.08 12.25 -2.56
CA PRO A 97 -34.34 13.19 -3.39
C PRO A 97 -34.14 12.62 -4.79
N ASP A 98 -34.28 13.47 -5.82
CA ASP A 98 -34.00 13.07 -7.19
C ASP A 98 -32.49 13.00 -7.44
N ILE A 99 -31.97 11.78 -7.46
CA ILE A 99 -30.56 11.47 -7.68
C ILE A 99 -30.23 11.15 -9.13
N SER A 100 -31.18 11.32 -10.06
CA SER A 100 -31.01 10.91 -11.47
C SER A 100 -29.90 11.69 -12.18
N SER A 101 -29.74 12.98 -11.87
CA SER A 101 -28.65 13.82 -12.38
C SER A 101 -27.28 13.35 -11.88
N ILE A 102 -27.17 13.08 -10.57
CA ILE A 102 -25.95 12.66 -9.88
C ILE A 102 -25.53 11.27 -10.39
N LYS A 103 -26.46 10.31 -10.44
CA LYS A 103 -26.19 8.96 -10.98
C LYS A 103 -25.66 9.01 -12.41
N ARG A 104 -26.27 9.83 -13.28
CA ARG A 104 -25.78 10.01 -14.66
C ARG A 104 -24.38 10.62 -14.69
N ARG A 105 -24.08 11.57 -13.79
CA ARG A 105 -22.75 12.16 -13.69
C ARG A 105 -21.71 11.14 -13.22
N ILE A 106 -22.01 10.37 -12.18
CA ILE A 106 -21.16 9.27 -11.69
C ILE A 106 -20.84 8.29 -12.81
N GLN A 107 -21.86 7.85 -13.56
CA GLN A 107 -21.68 6.94 -14.70
C GLN A 107 -20.79 7.54 -15.79
N LYS A 108 -20.99 8.82 -16.13
CA LYS A 108 -20.18 9.53 -17.11
C LYS A 108 -18.71 9.63 -16.68
N VAL A 109 -18.46 10.08 -15.47
CA VAL A 109 -17.10 10.23 -14.91
C VAL A 109 -16.41 8.86 -14.80
N THR A 110 -17.13 7.83 -14.34
CA THR A 110 -16.64 6.45 -14.28
C THR A 110 -16.20 5.97 -15.67
N HIS A 111 -17.04 6.17 -16.68
CA HIS A 111 -16.73 5.77 -18.05
C HIS A 111 -15.51 6.53 -18.61
N GLU A 112 -15.46 7.85 -18.44
CA GLU A 112 -14.31 8.67 -18.87
C GLU A 112 -13.00 8.23 -18.20
N MET A 113 -13.06 7.87 -16.92
CA MET A 113 -11.91 7.36 -16.19
C MET A 113 -11.47 5.98 -16.69
N ASP A 114 -12.40 5.05 -16.91
CA ASP A 114 -12.07 3.69 -17.34
C ASP A 114 -11.49 3.68 -18.76
N MET A 115 -12.01 4.53 -19.66
CA MET A 115 -11.51 4.64 -21.04
C MET A 115 -10.05 5.09 -21.12
N CYS A 116 -9.49 5.68 -20.07
CA CYS A 116 -8.07 6.02 -20.00
C CYS A 116 -7.16 4.78 -19.94
N TYR A 117 -7.63 3.68 -19.37
CA TYR A 117 -6.87 2.42 -19.22
C TYR A 117 -7.10 1.49 -20.41
N GLY A 118 -8.28 1.58 -21.04
CA GLY A 118 -8.66 0.87 -22.24
C GLY A 118 -10.16 0.57 -22.26
N LYS A 119 -10.61 -0.21 -23.25
CA LYS A 119 -12.04 -0.55 -23.40
C LYS A 119 -12.63 -1.28 -22.19
N MET A 120 -11.81 -2.03 -21.44
CA MET A 120 -12.22 -2.80 -20.26
C MET A 120 -11.90 -2.09 -18.93
N GLY A 121 -11.39 -0.86 -18.97
CA GLY A 121 -11.01 -0.13 -17.75
C GLY A 121 -9.69 -0.58 -17.15
N SER A 122 -9.50 -0.23 -15.87
CA SER A 122 -8.32 -0.60 -15.08
C SER A 122 -8.44 -2.03 -14.57
N LEU A 123 -7.30 -2.71 -14.46
CA LEU A 123 -7.21 -4.02 -13.82
C LEU A 123 -7.65 -3.97 -12.35
N PHE A 124 -7.46 -2.83 -11.69
CA PHE A 124 -7.67 -2.69 -10.25
C PHE A 124 -9.02 -2.09 -9.87
N ARG A 125 -9.65 -1.31 -10.75
CA ARG A 125 -10.88 -0.56 -10.42
C ARG A 125 -11.76 -0.25 -11.61
N CYS A 126 -13.04 -0.02 -11.32
CA CYS A 126 -14.03 0.61 -12.19
C CYS A 126 -14.70 1.72 -11.37
N GLY A 127 -14.42 2.98 -11.69
CA GLY A 127 -14.87 4.09 -10.86
C GLY A 127 -14.28 4.03 -9.44
N SER A 128 -15.16 4.14 -8.44
CA SER A 128 -14.83 4.04 -7.01
C SER A 128 -14.75 2.60 -6.51
N ARG A 129 -15.09 1.61 -7.35
CA ARG A 129 -15.18 0.19 -6.95
C ARG A 129 -13.93 -0.57 -7.35
N GLN A 130 -13.39 -1.35 -6.42
CA GLN A 130 -12.28 -2.27 -6.69
C GLN A 130 -12.75 -3.52 -7.45
N THR A 131 -11.90 -4.04 -8.34
CA THR A 131 -12.16 -5.30 -9.05
C THR A 131 -11.95 -6.51 -8.15
N LEU A 132 -12.44 -7.67 -8.59
CA LEU A 132 -12.14 -8.94 -7.90
C LEU A 132 -10.64 -9.21 -7.83
N PHE A 133 -9.90 -8.89 -8.89
CA PHE A 133 -8.45 -9.03 -8.93
C PHE A 133 -7.77 -8.19 -7.85
N ALA A 134 -8.13 -6.89 -7.73
CA ALA A 134 -7.59 -6.03 -6.68
C ALA A 134 -7.89 -6.56 -5.26
N ASN A 135 -9.12 -7.03 -5.03
CA ASN A 135 -9.51 -7.62 -3.76
C ASN A 135 -8.70 -8.87 -3.41
N GLN A 136 -8.45 -9.75 -4.39
CA GLN A 136 -7.64 -10.94 -4.20
C GLN A 136 -6.16 -10.59 -3.98
N LEU A 137 -5.65 -9.62 -4.73
CA LEU A 137 -4.28 -9.12 -4.59
C LEU A 137 -4.01 -8.64 -3.17
N MET A 138 -4.84 -7.71 -2.68
CA MET A 138 -4.74 -7.16 -1.33
C MET A 138 -4.95 -8.23 -0.24
N ARG A 139 -5.69 -9.29 -0.55
CA ARG A 139 -5.99 -10.36 0.40
C ARG A 139 -4.88 -11.40 0.53
N TYR A 140 -4.21 -11.75 -0.57
CA TYR A 140 -3.40 -12.96 -0.63
C TYR A 140 -1.93 -12.73 -0.98
N ALA A 141 -1.58 -11.62 -1.62
CA ALA A 141 -0.19 -11.28 -1.88
C ALA A 141 0.38 -10.49 -0.71
N ASP A 142 1.50 -10.95 -0.14
CA ASP A 142 2.20 -10.19 0.90
C ASP A 142 2.92 -8.98 0.30
N LEU A 143 3.43 -9.15 -0.92
CA LEU A 143 4.13 -8.15 -1.69
C LEU A 143 3.66 -8.21 -3.15
N TYR A 144 3.66 -7.09 -3.85
CA TYR A 144 3.42 -7.07 -5.28
C TYR A 144 4.16 -5.94 -5.99
N ALA A 145 4.58 -6.21 -7.22
CA ALA A 145 5.25 -5.23 -8.07
C ALA A 145 5.09 -5.58 -9.56
N ALA A 146 5.52 -4.65 -10.42
CA ALA A 146 5.49 -4.88 -11.87
C ALA A 146 6.51 -5.94 -12.31
N SER A 147 7.62 -6.05 -11.59
CA SER A 147 8.69 -7.02 -11.85
C SER A 147 9.35 -7.45 -10.53
N PHE A 148 9.82 -8.70 -10.47
CA PHE A 148 10.62 -9.19 -9.35
C PHE A 148 12.01 -8.53 -9.28
N ILE A 149 12.48 -7.93 -10.37
CA ILE A 149 13.76 -7.20 -10.42
C ILE A 149 13.77 -6.05 -9.41
N ASN A 150 12.60 -5.56 -9.00
CA ASN A 150 12.48 -4.47 -8.05
C ASN A 150 13.10 -4.82 -6.67
N PHE A 151 13.30 -6.09 -6.35
CA PHE A 151 14.05 -6.50 -5.15
C PHE A 151 15.52 -6.08 -5.18
N LEU A 152 16.13 -5.90 -6.35
CA LEU A 152 17.54 -5.48 -6.46
C LEU A 152 17.80 -4.09 -5.87
N TYR A 153 16.75 -3.27 -5.74
CA TYR A 153 16.85 -1.93 -5.14
C TYR A 153 16.74 -1.95 -3.61
N TYR A 154 16.52 -3.11 -2.99
CA TYR A 154 16.40 -3.26 -1.54
C TYR A 154 17.52 -4.16 -0.99
N PRO A 155 18.04 -3.88 0.22
CA PRO A 155 18.97 -4.79 0.87
C PRO A 155 18.26 -6.08 1.30
N PHE A 156 18.99 -7.20 1.38
CA PHE A 156 18.42 -8.49 1.81
C PHE A 156 17.85 -8.48 3.24
N SER A 157 18.32 -7.55 4.09
CA SER A 157 17.81 -7.35 5.45
C SER A 157 16.67 -6.32 5.54
N TYR A 158 16.06 -5.96 4.41
CA TYR A 158 14.99 -4.97 4.39
C TYR A 158 13.70 -5.51 5.04
N LEU A 159 13.09 -4.69 5.90
CA LEU A 159 11.82 -4.99 6.52
C LEU A 159 10.68 -4.26 5.82
N PHE A 160 9.92 -4.98 5.00
CA PHE A 160 8.72 -4.45 4.38
C PHE A 160 7.63 -4.20 5.44
N ARG A 161 7.09 -2.97 5.49
CA ARG A 161 6.08 -2.55 6.48
C ARG A 161 4.81 -2.06 5.79
N ALA A 162 3.67 -2.50 6.33
CA ALA A 162 2.34 -2.00 6.00
C ALA A 162 1.76 -1.26 7.21
N PRO A 163 0.98 -0.17 7.01
CA PRO A 163 0.18 0.43 8.08
C PRO A 163 -0.79 -0.59 8.69
N PRO A 164 -1.12 -0.48 9.99
CA PRO A 164 -2.13 -1.33 10.62
C PRO A 164 -3.51 -1.07 9.97
N VAL A 165 -4.26 -2.13 9.72
CA VAL A 165 -5.64 -2.04 9.25
C VAL A 165 -6.52 -1.87 10.46
N LEU A 166 -7.17 -0.71 10.58
CA LEU A 166 -8.12 -0.43 11.64
C LEU A 166 -9.52 -0.87 11.22
N MET A 167 -10.25 -1.48 12.15
CA MET A 167 -11.68 -1.70 12.00
C MET A 167 -12.44 -0.37 12.08
N ALA A 168 -13.64 -0.31 11.49
CA ALA A 168 -14.41 0.94 11.40
C ALA A 168 -14.60 1.64 12.77
N HIS A 169 -14.85 0.89 13.84
CA HIS A 169 -15.02 1.41 15.19
C HIS A 169 -13.71 1.85 15.87
N GLU A 170 -12.56 1.37 15.39
CA GLU A 170 -11.25 1.82 15.87
C GLU A 170 -10.88 3.16 15.22
N SER A 171 -11.27 3.37 13.97
CA SER A 171 -11.00 4.63 13.25
C SER A 171 -11.77 5.85 13.76
N THR A 172 -12.86 5.65 14.51
CA THR A 172 -13.66 6.74 15.09
C THR A 172 -13.07 7.29 16.38
N VAL A 173 -12.13 6.56 16.98
CA VAL A 173 -11.35 7.05 18.11
C VAL A 173 -10.18 7.81 17.52
N GLU A 174 -10.14 9.14 17.69
CA GLU A 174 -8.93 9.91 17.43
C GLU A 174 -7.82 9.29 18.26
N HIS A 175 -6.99 8.43 17.66
CA HIS A 175 -5.68 8.16 18.16
C HIS A 175 -4.94 9.48 17.99
N GLY A 176 -5.05 10.36 18.99
CA GLY A 176 -4.34 11.63 19.03
C GLY A 176 -2.93 11.34 18.55
N ARG A 177 -2.49 12.09 17.53
CA ARG A 177 -1.15 11.97 16.98
C ARG A 177 -0.21 11.77 18.15
N LEU A 178 0.29 10.55 18.34
CA LEU A 178 1.57 10.38 19.00
C LEU A 178 2.52 10.99 17.98
N ASP A 179 2.62 12.32 18.07
CA ASP A 179 3.52 13.10 17.27
C ASP A 179 4.86 12.40 17.36
N ALA A 180 5.52 12.34 16.22
CA ALA A 180 6.88 11.85 16.06
C ALA A 180 7.92 12.63 16.92
N GLY A 181 7.49 13.40 17.93
CA GLY A 181 8.31 14.10 18.91
C GLY A 181 8.63 13.31 20.18
N GLU A 182 7.84 12.31 20.61
CA GLU A 182 8.15 11.57 21.85
C GLU A 182 8.84 10.22 21.62
N ALA A 183 8.68 9.60 20.44
CA ALA A 183 9.44 8.41 20.08
C ALA A 183 10.95 8.70 19.93
N GLY A 184 11.32 9.93 19.58
CA GLY A 184 12.73 10.35 19.48
C GLY A 184 13.45 10.34 20.83
N THR A 185 12.74 10.62 21.92
CA THR A 185 13.31 10.75 23.26
C THR A 185 13.52 9.40 23.95
N ALA A 186 12.70 8.39 23.64
CA ALA A 186 12.82 7.03 24.17
C ALA A 186 13.73 6.11 23.33
N LEU A 187 13.82 6.33 22.02
CA LEU A 187 14.68 5.55 21.12
C LEU A 187 16.16 5.94 21.24
N ALA A 188 16.48 7.20 21.51
CA ALA A 188 17.87 7.67 21.61
C ALA A 188 18.66 7.01 22.77
N PRO A 189 18.12 6.86 23.99
CA PRO A 189 18.80 6.15 25.08
C PRO A 189 18.94 4.64 24.83
N TRP A 190 17.99 4.02 24.11
CA TRP A 190 18.00 2.58 23.81
C TRP A 190 19.01 2.23 22.71
N LEU A 191 19.08 3.04 21.65
CA LEU A 191 20.08 2.89 20.58
C LEU A 191 21.51 3.14 21.07
N ALA A 192 21.70 4.04 22.04
CA ALA A 192 23.01 4.30 22.66
C ALA A 192 23.52 3.12 23.51
N GLN A 193 22.64 2.28 24.05
CA GLN A 193 23.02 1.12 24.88
C GLN A 193 23.35 -0.14 24.06
N HIS A 194 22.88 -0.24 22.81
CA HIS A 194 23.03 -1.43 21.96
C HIS A 194 23.85 -1.21 20.68
N GLY A 195 24.45 -0.03 20.50
CA GLY A 195 25.37 0.24 19.39
C GLY A 195 26.79 -0.28 19.69
N HIS A 196 27.21 -1.34 18.99
CA HIS A 196 28.61 -1.77 18.99
C HIS A 196 29.52 -0.75 18.28
N PRO A 197 30.75 -0.48 18.76
CA PRO A 197 31.67 0.45 18.13
C PRO A 197 32.38 -0.22 16.95
N GLY A 198 32.03 0.18 15.73
CA GLY A 198 32.63 -0.36 14.50
C GLY A 198 32.93 0.73 13.48
N GLN A 199 34.20 1.17 13.47
CA GLN A 199 34.93 1.78 12.34
C GLN A 199 34.53 3.19 11.88
N GLN A 200 35.14 4.19 12.53
CA GLN A 200 35.34 5.51 11.96
C GLN A 200 36.25 5.41 10.72
N VAL A 201 35.81 5.98 9.60
CA VAL A 201 36.72 6.42 8.53
C VAL A 201 36.64 7.94 8.51
N GLY A 202 37.73 8.58 8.94
CA GLY A 202 37.85 10.03 9.05
C GLY A 202 38.04 10.73 7.71
N GLY A 203 37.62 11.99 7.63
CA GLY A 203 37.88 12.82 6.45
C GLY A 203 37.26 14.21 6.41
N ARG A 204 37.67 15.08 7.35
CA ARG A 204 37.83 16.55 7.21
C ARG A 204 36.61 17.41 6.77
N GLY A 205 36.05 18.16 7.73
CA GLY A 205 35.72 19.59 7.49
C GLY A 205 36.96 20.48 7.73
N PRO A 206 36.87 21.83 7.74
CA PRO A 206 35.68 22.68 7.60
C PRO A 206 35.89 23.91 6.67
N ARG A 207 34.83 24.70 6.41
CA ARG A 207 34.87 26.18 6.56
C ARG A 207 33.48 26.83 6.50
N SER A 208 33.22 27.58 7.58
CA SER A 208 32.03 28.37 7.87
C SER A 208 32.04 29.72 7.11
N ARG A 209 30.86 30.18 6.69
CA ARG A 209 30.51 31.61 6.64
C ARG A 209 29.05 31.81 7.10
N ARG A 210 28.92 32.45 8.27
CA ARG A 210 27.79 33.32 8.72
C ARG A 210 27.52 34.41 7.64
N ALA A 211 26.39 35.10 7.55
CA ALA A 211 25.04 35.09 8.12
C ALA A 211 24.30 36.21 7.36
N GLU A 212 22.97 36.13 7.19
CA GLU A 212 22.10 37.32 7.13
C GLU A 212 20.65 36.90 7.36
N GLU A 213 20.05 37.47 8.42
CA GLU A 213 18.65 37.35 8.83
C GLU A 213 17.77 38.35 8.08
N SER A 214 16.54 37.96 7.72
CA SER A 214 15.36 38.84 7.64
C SER A 214 14.05 38.04 7.58
N GLN A 215 13.39 37.95 8.75
CA GLN A 215 11.96 38.08 9.05
C GLN A 215 10.86 37.36 8.20
N HIS A 216 10.26 36.35 8.84
CA HIS A 216 8.81 36.11 9.04
C HIS A 216 7.82 36.23 7.84
N GLN A 217 7.46 35.08 7.27
CA GLN A 217 6.06 34.76 6.92
C GLN A 217 5.90 33.23 7.01
N GLN A 218 4.95 32.75 7.83
CA GLN A 218 4.68 31.33 8.09
C GLN A 218 4.34 30.56 6.80
N PRO A 219 4.94 29.38 6.55
CA PRO A 219 4.46 28.46 5.52
C PRO A 219 3.57 27.37 6.12
N ASP A 220 2.47 27.07 5.44
CA ASP A 220 1.61 25.90 5.70
C ASP A 220 2.44 24.61 5.64
N ALA A 221 2.54 23.94 6.78
CA ALA A 221 3.32 22.73 6.96
C ALA A 221 2.59 21.50 6.38
N SER A 222 2.84 21.22 5.10
CA SER A 222 2.60 19.90 4.49
C SER A 222 3.91 19.37 3.89
N GLY A 223 4.92 19.20 4.74
CA GLY A 223 6.27 18.77 4.35
C GLY A 223 6.78 17.68 5.28
N VAL A 224 6.63 16.42 4.88
CA VAL A 224 7.25 15.28 5.55
C VAL A 224 8.71 15.22 5.11
N LEU A 225 9.63 15.59 6.01
CA LEU A 225 11.06 15.31 5.85
C LEU A 225 11.42 14.09 6.70
N CYS A 226 11.63 12.94 6.04
CA CYS A 226 12.43 11.84 6.58
C CYS A 226 13.72 11.77 5.74
N PRO A 227 14.92 11.85 6.36
CA PRO A 227 16.18 11.71 5.64
C PRO A 227 16.47 10.22 5.45
N LEU A 228 16.24 9.75 4.23
CA LEU A 228 16.83 8.60 3.53
C LEU A 228 15.89 8.38 2.35
N SER A 229 16.15 9.07 1.23
CA SER A 229 15.30 8.97 0.04
C SER A 229 15.21 7.50 -0.39
N PRO A 230 14.03 6.86 -0.34
CA PRO A 230 13.81 5.65 -1.12
C PRO A 230 13.78 6.03 -2.61
N PRO A 231 14.05 5.08 -3.52
CA PRO A 231 13.87 5.32 -4.95
C PRO A 231 12.41 5.74 -5.25
N PRO A 232 12.16 6.45 -6.36
CA PRO A 232 10.85 7.03 -6.66
C PRO A 232 9.72 5.99 -6.62
N PRO A 233 8.47 6.40 -6.32
CA PRO A 233 7.32 5.55 -5.93
C PRO A 233 6.76 4.61 -7.02
N SER A 234 7.59 4.14 -7.96
CA SER A 234 7.19 3.35 -9.11
C SER A 234 7.44 1.83 -8.97
N GLN A 235 7.98 1.34 -7.84
CA GLN A 235 8.64 0.02 -7.86
C GLN A 235 8.18 -1.02 -6.83
N VAL A 236 7.44 -0.69 -5.77
CA VAL A 236 6.69 -1.69 -4.98
C VAL A 236 5.38 -1.05 -4.57
N ALA A 237 4.26 -1.60 -5.04
CA ALA A 237 2.98 -0.93 -4.93
C ALA A 237 2.23 -1.27 -3.64
N GLY A 238 2.68 -2.26 -2.86
CA GLY A 238 2.18 -2.43 -1.50
C GLY A 238 2.73 -3.64 -0.76
N VAL A 239 2.64 -3.54 0.56
CA VAL A 239 3.00 -4.56 1.54
C VAL A 239 1.75 -4.88 2.34
N ARG A 240 1.48 -6.16 2.59
CA ARG A 240 0.47 -6.62 3.55
C ARG A 240 1.19 -7.12 4.82
N ARG A 241 0.65 -6.79 6.00
CA ARG A 241 1.10 -7.39 7.26
C ARG A 241 0.33 -8.70 7.49
N ASP A 242 1.03 -9.76 7.88
CA ASP A 242 0.40 -10.97 8.42
C ASP A 242 -0.32 -10.58 9.71
N SER A 243 -1.63 -10.83 9.78
CA SER A 243 -2.31 -11.02 11.06
C SER A 243 -1.69 -12.28 11.67
N SER A 244 -1.00 -12.17 12.79
CA SER A 244 -0.62 -13.33 13.58
C SER A 244 -1.89 -14.13 13.87
N GLY A 245 -2.04 -15.29 13.22
CA GLY A 245 -3.01 -16.28 13.64
C GLY A 245 -2.58 -16.78 15.00
N GLU A 246 -3.33 -16.41 16.04
CA GLU A 246 -3.35 -17.19 17.27
C GLU A 246 -3.93 -18.55 16.92
N GLU A 247 -3.14 -19.58 17.20
CA GLU A 247 -3.44 -20.99 16.97
C GLU A 247 -4.42 -21.43 18.06
N GLU A 248 -5.71 -21.52 17.72
CA GLU A 248 -6.72 -22.10 18.61
C GLU A 248 -6.59 -23.62 18.53
N ASP A 249 -5.93 -24.18 19.55
CA ASP A 249 -5.68 -25.60 19.74
C ASP A 249 -7.02 -26.30 20.04
N ALA A 250 -7.63 -26.93 19.03
CA ALA A 250 -8.84 -27.73 19.20
C ALA A 250 -8.48 -29.12 19.75
N PRO A 251 -9.07 -29.58 20.86
CA PRO A 251 -8.74 -30.89 21.42
C PRO A 251 -9.32 -32.02 20.54
N PRO A 252 -8.61 -33.17 20.43
CA PRO A 252 -9.09 -34.30 19.65
C PRO A 252 -10.30 -34.97 20.31
N ALA A 253 -11.26 -35.35 19.48
CA ALA A 253 -12.43 -36.18 19.82
C ALA A 253 -12.07 -37.66 19.92
#